data_AF-A0A8J6AFK9-F1
#
_entry.id   AF-A0A8J6AFK9-F1
#
_cell.length_a   1.000
_cell.length_b   1.000
_cell.length_c   1.000
_cell.angle_alpha   90.00
_cell.angle_beta   90.00
_cell.angle_gamma   90.00
#
_symmetry.space_group_name_H-M   'P 1'
#
loop_
_entity.id
_entity.type
_entity.pdbx_description
1 polymer ?
#
loop_
_entity_poly.entity_id
_entity_poly.type
_entity_poly.pdbx_seq_one_letter_code
_entity_poly.pdbx_strand_id
1 'polypeptide(L)'
;MCPLPPSVLRFRLPADGTPPVPGVGSCHGLGKVVRFHLRGGKISASFLGRLYSDYLYFASSNKSADDFHEKVTEALQLFEACVLDFSLRACVYNNTLNNAMPVRLQVGLYAVYLLDWLTVFNREQFLILRLEDHASSVKSTMHRVFQFLNLGPLSEKQEALMTKSPASNARRPEDRSLGPMWPVTQKILRDFYGPFNARLAQVLADEAFAWKKT
;
A
#
# COMPACT_ATOMS: atom_id res chain seq x y z
N MET A 1 -4.09 -29.70 17.04
CA MET A 1 -3.00 -28.68 17.04
C MET A 1 -2.38 -28.67 15.66
N CYS A 2 -2.65 -27.66 14.84
CA CYS A 2 -1.96 -27.47 13.56
C CYS A 2 -0.81 -26.48 13.76
N PRO A 3 0.42 -26.80 13.33
CA PRO A 3 1.52 -25.84 13.37
C PRO A 3 1.28 -24.79 12.29
N LEU A 4 1.10 -23.54 12.69
CA LEU A 4 1.10 -22.39 11.79
C LEU A 4 2.53 -22.18 11.27
N PRO A 5 2.78 -22.17 9.95
CA PRO A 5 4.05 -21.69 9.43
C PRO A 5 4.11 -20.15 9.48
N PRO A 6 5.31 -19.56 9.59
CA PRO A 6 5.48 -18.14 9.80
C PRO A 6 5.14 -17.33 8.54
N SER A 7 4.12 -16.49 8.68
CA SER A 7 4.15 -15.08 8.28
C SER A 7 4.62 -14.73 6.86
N VAL A 8 3.95 -15.20 5.81
CA VAL A 8 3.76 -14.41 4.57
C VAL A 8 2.46 -14.86 3.88
N LEU A 9 1.32 -14.23 4.18
CA LEU A 9 0.14 -14.31 3.32
C LEU A 9 0.39 -13.46 2.06
N ARG A 10 1.14 -14.02 1.10
CA ARG A 10 1.17 -13.55 -0.28
C ARG A 10 -0.13 -14.02 -0.93
N PHE A 11 -1.12 -13.15 -1.03
CA PHE A 11 -2.21 -13.37 -1.97
C PHE A 11 -1.65 -13.14 -3.38
N ARG A 12 -1.39 -14.24 -4.11
CA ARG A 12 -1.30 -14.20 -5.57
C ARG A 12 -2.69 -13.81 -6.07
N LEU A 13 -2.80 -12.70 -6.78
CA LEU A 13 -3.96 -12.49 -7.65
C LEU A 13 -3.93 -13.61 -8.71
N PRO A 14 -5.03 -14.35 -8.91
CA PRO A 14 -5.12 -15.27 -10.04
C PRO A 14 -5.00 -14.47 -11.35
N ALA A 15 -4.27 -15.03 -12.32
CA ALA A 15 -3.93 -14.34 -13.56
C ALA A 15 -5.13 -14.14 -14.51
N ASP A 16 -6.30 -14.69 -14.19
CA ASP A 16 -7.47 -14.79 -15.07
C ASP A 16 -8.62 -13.83 -14.70
N GLY A 17 -8.45 -12.97 -13.70
CA GLY A 17 -9.50 -12.01 -13.32
C GLY A 17 -10.71 -12.63 -12.62
N THR A 18 -10.64 -13.91 -12.20
CA THR A 18 -11.69 -14.49 -11.36
C THR A 18 -11.62 -13.96 -9.93
N PRO A 19 -12.76 -13.63 -9.29
CA PRO A 19 -12.78 -13.35 -7.86
C PRO A 19 -12.34 -14.60 -7.10
N PRO A 20 -11.55 -14.48 -6.02
CA PRO A 20 -11.05 -15.62 -5.28
C PRO A 20 -12.23 -16.43 -4.72
N VAL A 21 -12.46 -17.63 -5.24
CA VAL A 21 -13.45 -18.56 -4.69
C VAL A 21 -12.91 -19.09 -3.36
N PRO A 22 -13.67 -19.01 -2.26
CA PRO A 22 -13.29 -19.67 -1.02
C PRO A 22 -13.20 -21.18 -1.26
N GLY A 23 -12.00 -21.74 -1.19
CA GLY A 23 -11.82 -23.18 -1.16
C GLY A 23 -12.59 -23.75 0.03
N VAL A 24 -13.49 -24.70 -0.24
CA VAL A 24 -14.29 -25.40 0.76
C VAL A 24 -13.37 -26.25 1.62
N GLY A 25 -12.85 -25.64 2.67
CA GLY A 25 -12.27 -26.27 3.84
C GLY A 25 -12.95 -25.63 5.05
N SER A 26 -13.81 -26.39 5.72
CA SER A 26 -14.54 -25.94 6.89
C SER A 26 -13.58 -25.49 7.99
N CYS A 27 -13.39 -24.18 8.11
CA CYS A 27 -12.88 -23.50 9.29
C CYS A 27 -13.90 -22.42 9.63
N HIS A 28 -14.79 -22.69 10.57
CA HIS A 28 -15.59 -21.64 11.22
C HIS A 28 -14.64 -20.69 11.95
N GLY A 29 -14.22 -19.63 11.25
CA GLY A 29 -13.41 -18.55 11.77
C GLY A 29 -13.58 -17.35 10.87
N LEU A 30 -14.42 -16.40 11.28
CA LEU A 30 -14.59 -15.11 10.62
C LEU A 30 -13.22 -14.47 10.39
N GLY A 31 -12.76 -14.47 9.13
CA GLY A 31 -11.47 -13.94 8.75
C GLY A 31 -11.39 -12.44 9.01
N LYS A 32 -10.62 -12.04 10.02
CA LYS A 32 -10.18 -10.66 10.19
C LYS A 32 -9.02 -10.41 9.24
N VAL A 33 -9.11 -9.39 8.39
CA VAL A 33 -8.05 -9.05 7.42
C VAL A 33 -7.22 -7.91 8.00
N VAL A 34 -5.96 -8.20 8.33
CA VAL A 34 -4.99 -7.16 8.67
C VAL A 34 -4.12 -6.91 7.45
N ARG A 35 -4.24 -5.73 6.85
CA ARG A 35 -3.40 -5.34 5.71
C ARG A 35 -2.33 -4.36 6.17
N PHE A 36 -1.13 -4.89 6.40
CA PHE A 36 0.06 -4.08 6.61
C PHE A 36 0.67 -3.67 5.27
N HIS A 37 0.91 -2.37 5.06
CA HIS A 37 1.86 -1.92 4.04
C HIS A 37 3.12 -1.40 4.74
N LEU A 38 3.90 -2.31 5.32
CA LEU A 38 5.21 -1.99 5.90
C LEU A 38 6.24 -2.00 4.76
N ARG A 39 6.65 -0.83 4.27
CA ARG A 39 7.88 -0.70 3.48
C ARG A 39 8.68 0.50 3.95
N GLY A 40 9.83 0.20 4.55
CA GLY A 40 10.67 1.12 5.30
C GLY A 40 11.54 2.03 4.43
N GLY A 41 11.80 3.18 5.02
CA GLY A 41 12.58 4.30 4.52
C GLY A 41 12.00 5.53 5.20
N LYS A 42 12.82 6.54 5.53
CA LYS A 42 12.30 7.85 5.96
C LYS A 42 11.44 8.39 4.81
N ILE A 43 10.15 8.11 4.87
CA ILE A 43 9.20 8.36 3.79
C ILE A 43 7.97 8.90 4.50
N SER A 44 7.68 10.17 4.27
CA SER A 44 6.33 10.69 4.40
C SER A 44 5.43 9.70 3.64
N ALA A 45 4.67 8.85 4.34
CA ALA A 45 3.97 7.71 3.74
C ALA A 45 2.67 8.12 3.02
N SER A 46 2.77 9.24 2.31
CA SER A 46 1.93 9.60 1.18
C SER A 46 2.13 8.61 0.03
N PHE A 47 1.13 8.51 -0.84
CA PHE A 47 1.20 7.73 -2.08
C PHE A 47 2.40 8.07 -2.97
N LEU A 48 2.86 9.32 -2.89
CA LEU A 48 4.03 9.84 -3.59
C LEU A 48 5.29 9.12 -3.10
N GLY A 49 5.49 9.10 -1.79
CA GLY A 49 6.63 8.46 -1.15
C GLY A 49 6.66 6.95 -1.40
N ARG A 50 5.48 6.33 -1.40
CA ARG A 50 5.32 4.92 -1.74
C ARG A 50 5.76 4.61 -3.17
N LEU A 51 5.23 5.32 -4.17
CA LEU A 51 5.55 5.08 -5.58
C LEU A 51 7.05 5.28 -5.85
N TYR A 52 7.63 6.34 -5.30
CA TYR A 52 9.06 6.60 -5.47
C TYR A 52 9.92 5.56 -4.77
N SER A 53 9.53 5.12 -3.57
CA SER A 53 10.22 4.00 -2.91
C SER A 53 10.08 2.69 -3.68
N ASP A 54 8.98 2.49 -4.38
CA ASP A 54 8.73 1.32 -5.20
C ASP A 54 9.64 1.28 -6.42
N TYR A 55 9.72 2.41 -7.14
CA TYR A 55 10.65 2.63 -8.24
C TYR A 55 12.09 2.36 -7.80
N LEU A 56 12.51 2.96 -6.68
CA LEU A 56 13.87 2.77 -6.16
C LEU A 56 14.16 1.34 -5.73
N TYR A 57 13.16 0.56 -5.34
CA TYR A 57 13.38 -0.82 -4.94
C TYR A 57 13.46 -1.78 -6.13
N PHE A 58 12.62 -1.61 -7.15
CA PHE A 58 12.48 -2.57 -8.25
C PHE A 58 13.21 -2.19 -9.54
N ALA A 59 13.55 -0.93 -9.77
CA ALA A 59 14.27 -0.53 -10.98
C ALA A 59 15.68 -1.16 -11.02
N SER A 60 16.03 -1.76 -12.15
CA SER A 60 17.19 -2.65 -12.29
C SER A 60 18.52 -1.94 -12.56
N SER A 61 18.54 -0.69 -13.02
CA SER A 61 19.75 0.11 -13.23
C SER A 61 19.44 1.57 -13.59
N ASN A 62 20.43 2.47 -13.46
CA ASN A 62 20.39 3.89 -13.87
C ASN A 62 19.24 4.73 -13.30
N LYS A 63 18.98 4.60 -11.99
CA LYS A 63 17.94 5.39 -11.33
C LYS A 63 18.33 6.86 -11.25
N SER A 64 17.40 7.75 -11.55
CA SER A 64 17.56 9.18 -11.34
C SER A 64 16.20 9.84 -11.11
N ALA A 65 16.20 11.09 -10.65
CA ALA A 65 14.97 11.87 -10.55
C ALA A 65 14.35 12.13 -11.94
N ASP A 66 15.18 12.26 -12.98
CA ASP A 66 14.77 12.42 -14.38
C ASP A 66 14.11 11.16 -14.92
N ASP A 67 14.75 9.99 -14.78
CA ASP A 67 14.18 8.71 -15.20
C ASP A 67 12.86 8.43 -14.47
N PHE A 68 12.78 8.75 -13.18
CA PHE A 68 11.51 8.63 -12.45
C PHE A 68 10.43 9.56 -13.00
N HIS A 69 10.77 10.80 -13.38
CA HIS A 69 9.84 11.76 -13.95
C HIS A 69 9.29 11.29 -15.30
N GLU A 70 10.15 10.82 -16.19
CA GLU A 70 9.77 10.29 -17.50
C GLU A 70 8.83 9.09 -17.35
N LYS A 71 9.19 8.12 -16.51
CA LYS A 71 8.35 6.94 -16.25
C LYS A 71 7.00 7.30 -15.63
N VAL A 72 6.96 8.28 -14.73
CA VAL A 72 5.68 8.75 -14.16
C VAL A 72 4.79 9.35 -15.25
N THR A 73 5.37 10.18 -16.11
CA THR A 73 4.63 10.83 -17.20
C THR A 73 4.08 9.81 -18.19
N GLU A 74 4.90 8.85 -18.61
CA GLU A 74 4.49 7.74 -19.50
C GLU A 74 3.38 6.90 -18.86
N ALA A 75 3.54 6.51 -17.59
CA ALA A 75 2.53 5.71 -16.89
C ALA A 75 1.19 6.46 -16.76
N LEU A 76 1.22 7.78 -16.53
CA LEU A 76 0.01 8.59 -16.48
C LEU A 76 -0.69 8.66 -17.84
N GLN A 77 0.05 8.86 -18.93
CA GLN A 77 -0.53 8.87 -20.28
C GLN A 77 -1.21 7.54 -20.62
N LEU A 78 -0.56 6.41 -20.30
CA LEU A 78 -1.14 5.08 -20.50
C LEU A 78 -2.42 4.88 -19.67
N PHE A 79 -2.40 5.33 -18.40
CA PHE A 79 -3.56 5.22 -17.52
C PHE A 79 -4.71 6.12 -17.96
N GLU A 80 -4.42 7.37 -18.34
CA GLU A 80 -5.37 8.35 -18.86
C GLU A 80 -6.03 7.85 -20.14
N ALA A 81 -5.25 7.32 -21.09
CA ALA A 81 -5.78 6.71 -22.30
C ALA A 81 -6.76 5.56 -21.97
N CYS A 82 -6.44 4.71 -20.99
CA CYS A 82 -7.36 3.65 -20.59
C CYS A 82 -8.68 4.20 -20.02
N VAL A 83 -8.65 5.21 -19.15
CA VAL A 83 -9.87 5.72 -18.50
C VAL A 83 -10.77 6.52 -19.44
N LEU A 84 -10.29 6.88 -20.64
CA LEU A 84 -11.14 7.47 -21.69
C LEU A 84 -12.10 6.43 -22.27
N ASP A 85 -11.63 5.19 -22.47
CA ASP A 85 -12.40 4.13 -23.13
C ASP A 85 -13.06 3.16 -22.15
N PHE A 86 -12.52 3.06 -20.93
CA PHE A 86 -12.95 2.08 -19.94
C PHE A 86 -13.20 2.73 -18.58
N SER A 87 -14.00 2.04 -17.75
CA SER A 87 -14.18 2.47 -16.35
C SER A 87 -12.85 2.49 -15.59
N LEU A 88 -12.73 3.41 -14.63
CA LEU A 88 -11.60 3.49 -13.70
C LEU A 88 -11.25 2.10 -13.13
N ARG A 89 -12.25 1.37 -12.64
CA ARG A 89 -12.07 0.03 -12.07
C ARG A 89 -11.46 -0.94 -13.09
N ALA A 90 -11.93 -0.94 -14.33
CA ALA A 90 -11.38 -1.80 -15.38
C ALA A 90 -9.89 -1.50 -15.62
N CYS A 91 -9.49 -0.22 -15.69
CA CYS A 91 -8.09 0.17 -15.88
C CYS A 91 -7.20 -0.23 -14.70
N VAL A 92 -7.67 -0.02 -13.46
CA VAL A 92 -6.90 -0.36 -12.25
C VAL A 92 -6.61 -1.86 -12.14
N TYR A 93 -7.54 -2.71 -12.55
CA TYR A 93 -7.39 -4.17 -12.52
C TYR A 93 -6.82 -4.77 -13.82
N ASN A 94 -6.54 -3.95 -14.84
CA ASN A 94 -6.03 -4.44 -16.11
C ASN A 94 -4.54 -4.83 -15.99
N ASN A 95 -4.27 -6.14 -15.92
CA ASN A 95 -2.92 -6.68 -15.80
C ASN A 95 -2.03 -6.32 -17.01
N THR A 96 -2.58 -6.28 -18.22
CA THR A 96 -1.83 -5.91 -19.43
C THR A 96 -1.34 -4.47 -19.33
N LEU A 97 -2.23 -3.53 -18.97
CA LEU A 97 -1.86 -2.13 -18.73
C LEU A 97 -0.84 -2.02 -17.58
N ASN A 98 -1.10 -2.71 -16.47
CA ASN A 98 -0.25 -2.69 -15.28
C ASN A 98 1.18 -3.22 -15.53
N ASN A 99 1.35 -4.16 -16.45
CA ASN A 99 2.65 -4.68 -16.86
C ASN A 99 3.34 -3.79 -17.90
N ALA A 100 2.58 -3.05 -18.70
CA ALA A 100 3.10 -2.08 -19.66
C ALA A 100 3.57 -0.78 -18.98
N MET A 101 2.92 -0.36 -17.88
CA MET A 101 3.31 0.85 -17.17
C MET A 101 4.71 0.73 -16.54
N PRO A 102 5.60 1.72 -16.75
CA PRO A 102 6.96 1.67 -16.22
C PRO A 102 7.05 1.93 -14.71
N VAL A 103 5.97 2.42 -14.09
CA VAL A 103 5.80 2.54 -12.63
C VAL A 103 4.40 2.11 -12.22
N ARG A 104 4.26 1.63 -10.98
CA ARG A 104 3.03 0.99 -10.50
C ARG A 104 2.05 1.96 -9.84
N LEU A 105 1.50 2.88 -10.64
CA LEU A 105 0.50 3.87 -10.20
C LEU A 105 -0.71 3.22 -9.54
N GLN A 106 -1.24 2.17 -10.16
CA GLN A 106 -2.44 1.46 -9.75
C GLN A 106 -2.39 1.01 -8.29
N VAL A 107 -1.21 0.63 -7.79
CA VAL A 107 -1.10 0.08 -6.45
C VAL A 107 -1.33 1.15 -5.38
N GLY A 108 -1.19 2.44 -5.72
CA GLY A 108 -1.56 3.55 -4.86
C GLY A 108 -3.06 3.89 -4.85
N LEU A 109 -3.90 3.26 -5.67
CA LEU A 109 -5.32 3.59 -5.78
C LEU A 109 -6.17 2.84 -4.74
N TYR A 110 -5.85 3.02 -3.46
CA TYR A 110 -6.43 2.26 -2.35
C TYR A 110 -7.95 2.37 -2.26
N ALA A 111 -8.53 3.52 -2.57
CA ALA A 111 -9.98 3.71 -2.52
C ALA A 111 -10.72 2.74 -3.44
N VAL A 112 -10.19 2.49 -4.64
CA VAL A 112 -10.78 1.57 -5.64
C VAL A 112 -10.83 0.17 -5.08
N TYR A 113 -9.68 -0.33 -4.58
CA TYR A 113 -9.62 -1.66 -3.99
C TYR A 113 -10.53 -1.74 -2.75
N LEU A 114 -10.40 -0.81 -1.82
CA LEU A 114 -11.13 -0.86 -0.55
C LEU A 114 -12.64 -0.90 -0.75
N LEU A 115 -13.17 -0.11 -1.69
CA LEU A 115 -14.59 -0.13 -2.01
C LEU A 115 -15.04 -1.51 -2.50
N ASP A 116 -14.28 -2.17 -3.37
CA ASP A 116 -14.56 -3.54 -3.79
C ASP A 116 -14.54 -4.51 -2.59
N TRP A 117 -13.53 -4.41 -1.72
CA TRP A 117 -13.43 -5.26 -0.52
C TRP A 117 -14.62 -5.07 0.44
N LEU A 118 -15.10 -3.84 0.59
CA LEU A 118 -16.26 -3.52 1.44
C LEU A 118 -17.60 -4.02 0.88
N THR A 119 -17.66 -4.44 -0.40
CA THR A 119 -18.85 -5.12 -0.93
C THR A 119 -18.97 -6.56 -0.45
N VAL A 120 -17.88 -7.15 0.01
CA VAL A 120 -17.78 -8.57 0.41
C VAL A 120 -17.61 -8.72 1.92
N PHE A 121 -16.88 -7.81 2.57
CA PHE A 121 -16.56 -7.88 3.98
C PHE A 121 -17.06 -6.65 4.72
N ASN A 122 -17.48 -6.84 5.96
CA ASN A 122 -17.90 -5.73 6.82
C ASN A 122 -16.69 -4.87 7.19
N ARG A 123 -16.94 -3.58 7.38
CA ARG A 123 -15.90 -2.59 7.70
C ARG A 123 -15.11 -2.95 8.95
N GLU A 124 -15.77 -3.54 9.95
CA GLU A 124 -15.20 -3.94 11.24
C GLU A 124 -14.20 -5.09 11.10
N GLN A 125 -14.15 -5.76 9.94
CA GLN A 125 -13.17 -6.80 9.62
C GLN A 125 -11.88 -6.25 9.02
N PHE A 126 -11.76 -4.91 8.90
CA PHE A 126 -10.57 -4.24 8.43
C PHE A 126 -9.93 -3.38 9.52
N LEU A 127 -8.61 -3.55 9.68
CA LEU A 127 -7.77 -2.58 10.36
C LEU A 127 -6.85 -1.92 9.34
N ILE A 128 -7.00 -0.61 9.19
CA ILE A 128 -6.23 0.21 8.26
C ILE A 128 -5.32 1.12 9.06
N LEU A 129 -4.01 0.98 8.84
CA LEU A 129 -2.97 1.68 9.60
C LEU A 129 -2.14 2.53 8.65
N ARG A 130 -1.78 3.74 9.10
CA ARG A 130 -0.83 4.59 8.41
C ARG A 130 0.58 4.24 8.85
N LEU A 131 1.50 4.26 7.90
CA LEU A 131 2.88 3.89 8.18
C LEU A 131 3.60 4.98 9.00
N GLU A 132 3.19 6.23 8.85
CA GLU A 132 3.67 7.37 9.64
C GLU A 132 3.30 7.21 11.12
N ASP A 133 2.09 6.72 11.40
CA ASP A 133 1.65 6.41 12.77
C ASP A 133 2.48 5.26 13.35
N HIS A 134 2.78 4.24 12.53
CA HIS A 134 3.61 3.13 12.96
C HIS A 134 5.07 3.55 13.19
N ALA A 135 5.62 4.39 12.32
CA ALA A 135 6.98 4.92 12.44
C ALA A 135 7.14 5.87 13.63
N SER A 136 6.11 6.66 13.94
CA SER A 136 6.10 7.54 15.11
C SER A 136 5.87 6.79 16.41
N SER A 137 5.05 5.73 16.39
CA SER A 137 4.85 4.86 17.56
C SER A 137 4.48 3.43 17.17
N VAL A 138 5.50 2.57 17.10
CA VAL A 138 5.35 1.12 16.93
C VAL A 138 4.49 0.55 18.05
N LYS A 139 4.72 0.99 19.30
CA LYS A 139 3.94 0.56 20.46
C LYS A 139 2.44 0.81 20.27
N SER A 140 2.04 2.05 20.00
CA SER A 140 0.62 2.44 19.83
C SER A 140 -0.07 1.63 18.72
N THR A 141 0.57 1.55 17.56
CA THR A 141 0.00 0.83 16.42
C THR A 141 -0.07 -0.68 16.65
N MET A 142 0.90 -1.29 17.34
CA MET A 142 0.84 -2.71 17.69
C MET A 142 -0.23 -3.03 18.75
N HIS A 143 -0.49 -2.12 19.69
CA HIS A 143 -1.64 -2.25 20.60
C HIS A 143 -2.97 -2.29 19.83
N ARG A 144 -3.15 -1.41 18.84
CA ARG A 144 -4.34 -1.42 17.96
C ARG A 144 -4.47 -2.74 17.21
N VAL A 145 -3.37 -3.30 16.71
CA VAL A 145 -3.34 -4.61 16.05
C VAL A 145 -3.78 -5.73 17.00
N PHE A 146 -3.23 -5.75 18.22
CA PHE A 146 -3.55 -6.77 19.22
C PHE A 146 -5.02 -6.72 19.64
N GLN A 147 -5.54 -5.51 19.87
CA GLN A 147 -6.95 -5.29 20.16
C GLN A 147 -7.84 -5.75 19.00
N PHE A 148 -7.51 -5.37 17.77
CA PHE A 148 -8.27 -5.75 16.58
C PHE A 148 -8.30 -7.27 16.39
N LEU A 149 -7.16 -7.95 16.55
CA LEU A 149 -7.05 -9.40 16.44
C LEU A 149 -7.57 -10.16 17.67
N ASN A 150 -7.92 -9.46 18.75
CA ASN A 150 -8.33 -10.04 20.03
C ASN A 150 -7.27 -10.98 20.64
N LEU A 151 -6.00 -10.56 20.65
CA LEU A 151 -4.85 -11.35 21.11
C LEU A 151 -4.50 -11.16 22.61
N GLY A 152 -5.35 -10.46 23.36
CA GLY A 152 -5.04 -10.02 24.73
C GLY A 152 -4.07 -8.81 24.76
N PRO A 153 -3.74 -8.30 25.95
CA PRO A 153 -2.86 -7.15 26.10
C PRO A 153 -1.40 -7.50 25.75
N LEU A 154 -0.70 -6.54 25.14
CA LEU A 154 0.72 -6.67 24.83
C LEU A 154 1.56 -6.55 26.11
N SER A 155 2.41 -7.54 26.41
CA SER A 155 3.31 -7.47 27.57
C SER A 155 4.49 -6.52 27.32
N GLU A 156 5.07 -5.95 28.37
CA GLU A 156 6.26 -5.08 28.29
C GLU A 156 7.43 -5.76 27.57
N LYS A 157 7.62 -7.06 27.77
CA LYS A 157 8.65 -7.84 27.09
C LYS A 157 8.40 -7.93 25.58
N GLN A 158 7.15 -8.15 25.16
CA GLN A 158 6.78 -8.17 23.75
C GLN A 158 6.92 -6.78 23.10
N GLU A 159 6.51 -5.73 23.81
CA GLU A 159 6.72 -4.34 23.38
C GLU A 159 8.20 -4.06 23.11
N ALA A 160 9.07 -4.39 24.07
CA ALA A 160 10.49 -4.13 23.97
C ALA A 160 11.14 -4.87 22.79
N LEU A 161 10.71 -6.11 22.51
CA LEU A 161 11.20 -6.90 21.36
C LEU A 161 10.77 -6.28 20.02
N MET A 162 9.54 -5.78 19.93
CA MET A 162 9.03 -5.14 18.71
C MET A 162 9.75 -3.83 18.41
N THR A 163 10.04 -3.02 19.43
CA THR A 163 10.76 -1.74 19.24
C THR A 163 12.25 -1.89 18.92
N LYS A 164 12.85 -3.03 19.29
CA LYS A 164 14.29 -3.30 19.06
C LYS A 164 14.59 -3.97 17.72
N SER A 165 13.56 -4.43 17.01
CA SER A 165 13.73 -5.11 15.73
C SER A 165 14.15 -4.11 14.64
N PRO A 166 15.27 -4.34 13.92
CA PRO A 166 15.71 -3.43 12.87
C PRO A 166 14.70 -3.37 11.73
N ALA A 167 14.65 -2.23 11.04
CA ALA A 167 13.79 -2.06 9.88
C ALA A 167 14.19 -3.04 8.76
N SER A 168 13.29 -3.96 8.41
CA SER A 168 13.45 -4.85 7.26
C SER A 168 13.14 -4.11 5.96
N ASN A 169 13.79 -4.51 4.85
CA ASN A 169 13.66 -3.90 3.51
C ASN A 169 14.05 -2.41 3.42
N ALA A 170 15.04 -1.98 4.22
CA ALA A 170 15.61 -0.65 4.08
C ALA A 170 16.22 -0.44 2.69
N ARG A 171 16.11 0.79 2.16
CA ARG A 171 16.76 1.16 0.89
C ARG A 171 18.24 0.81 0.91
N ARG A 172 18.73 0.29 -0.22
CA ARG A 172 20.15 0.06 -0.48
C ARG A 172 20.91 1.39 -0.34
N PRO A 173 22.17 1.38 0.12
CA PRO A 173 22.95 2.61 0.29
C PRO A 173 23.02 3.45 -0.99
N GLU A 174 23.19 2.81 -2.15
CA GLU A 174 23.25 3.47 -3.48
C GLU A 174 21.97 4.25 -3.82
N ASP A 175 20.81 3.79 -3.35
CA ASP A 175 19.52 4.45 -3.60
C ASP A 175 19.24 5.60 -2.61
N ARG A 176 20.07 5.75 -1.57
CA ARG A 176 19.94 6.85 -0.59
C ARG A 176 20.58 8.14 -1.09
N SER A 177 21.61 8.06 -1.93
CA SER A 177 22.30 9.22 -2.50
C SER A 177 21.52 9.90 -3.65
N LEU A 178 20.51 9.22 -4.22
CA LEU A 178 19.70 9.74 -5.33
C LEU A 178 18.83 10.96 -4.98
N GLY A 179 18.62 11.22 -3.69
CA GLY A 179 17.86 12.39 -3.24
C GLY A 179 16.34 12.29 -3.51
N PRO A 180 15.60 13.39 -3.30
CA PRO A 180 14.16 13.45 -3.53
C PRO A 180 13.82 13.45 -5.03
N MET A 181 12.58 13.06 -5.36
CA MET A 181 12.04 13.26 -6.72
C MET A 181 11.93 14.75 -7.05
N TRP A 182 11.83 15.08 -8.34
CA TRP A 182 11.63 16.47 -8.76
C TRP A 182 10.34 17.09 -8.18
N PRO A 183 10.35 18.39 -7.81
CA PRO A 183 9.15 19.08 -7.34
C PRO A 183 8.00 19.04 -8.34
N VAL A 184 8.30 19.08 -9.64
CA VAL A 184 7.30 18.95 -10.72
C VAL A 184 6.64 17.57 -10.70
N THR A 185 7.42 16.49 -10.57
CA THR A 185 6.90 15.13 -10.44
C THR A 185 6.04 14.99 -9.19
N GLN A 186 6.47 15.57 -8.06
CA GLN A 186 5.70 15.57 -6.83
C GLN A 186 4.35 16.27 -7.01
N LYS A 187 4.30 17.40 -7.74
CA LYS A 187 3.06 18.10 -8.05
C LYS A 187 2.14 17.26 -8.93
N ILE A 188 2.64 16.70 -10.03
CA ILE A 188 1.85 15.86 -10.95
C ILE A 188 1.23 14.68 -10.18
N LEU A 189 2.03 13.99 -9.37
CA LEU A 189 1.53 12.86 -8.59
C LEU A 189 0.54 13.29 -7.49
N ARG A 190 0.69 14.48 -6.88
CA ARG A 190 -0.32 15.02 -5.96
C ARG A 190 -1.64 15.27 -6.67
N ASP A 191 -1.59 15.88 -7.85
CA ASP A 191 -2.78 16.20 -8.63
C ASP A 191 -3.50 14.92 -9.05
N PHE A 192 -2.74 13.88 -9.47
CA PHE A 192 -3.28 12.56 -9.79
C PHE A 192 -3.88 11.84 -8.58
N TYR A 193 -3.16 11.70 -7.46
CA TYR A 193 -3.64 10.95 -6.30
C TYR A 193 -4.68 11.71 -5.46
N GLY A 194 -4.68 13.05 -5.51
CA GLY A 194 -5.55 13.94 -4.73
C GLY A 194 -7.01 13.50 -4.64
N PRO A 195 -7.74 13.32 -5.77
CA PRO A 195 -9.13 12.89 -5.74
C PRO A 195 -9.32 11.50 -5.11
N PHE A 196 -8.39 10.56 -5.34
CA PHE A 196 -8.45 9.22 -4.74
C PHE A 196 -8.20 9.23 -3.24
N ASN A 197 -7.31 10.11 -2.76
CA ASN A 197 -7.02 10.29 -1.33
C ASN A 197 -8.20 10.92 -0.60
N ALA A 198 -8.81 11.93 -1.22
CA ALA A 198 -10.04 12.53 -0.69
C ALA A 198 -11.15 11.48 -0.59
N ARG A 199 -11.31 10.64 -1.62
CA ARG A 199 -12.27 9.53 -1.58
C ARG A 199 -11.93 8.51 -0.50
N LEU A 200 -10.67 8.16 -0.33
CA LEU A 200 -10.23 7.24 0.73
C LEU A 200 -10.53 7.81 2.11
N ALA A 201 -10.21 9.07 2.36
CA ALA A 201 -10.50 9.75 3.62
C ALA A 201 -12.00 9.75 3.95
N GLN A 202 -12.85 9.99 2.95
CA GLN A 202 -14.31 9.89 3.09
C GLN A 202 -14.75 8.46 3.43
N VAL A 203 -14.28 7.46 2.67
CA VAL A 203 -14.60 6.06 2.91
C VAL A 203 -14.15 5.64 4.30
N LEU A 204 -13.02 6.13 4.79
CA LEU A 204 -12.48 5.83 6.11
C LEU A 204 -13.00 6.73 7.22
N ALA A 205 -13.77 7.77 6.91
CA ALA A 205 -14.13 8.82 7.87
C ALA A 205 -12.91 9.32 8.67
N ASP A 206 -11.77 9.47 8.00
CA ASP A 206 -10.49 9.85 8.59
C ASP A 206 -9.70 10.76 7.63
N GLU A 207 -9.73 12.06 7.91
CA GLU A 207 -9.03 13.10 7.14
C GLU A 207 -7.52 12.91 7.08
N ALA A 208 -6.96 12.12 7.99
CA ALA A 208 -5.53 11.85 8.04
C ALA A 208 -5.06 11.02 6.82
N PHE A 209 -5.98 10.37 6.09
CA PHE A 209 -5.78 9.70 4.80
C PHE A 209 -5.96 10.62 3.57
N ALA A 210 -6.18 11.92 3.76
CA ALA A 210 -6.19 12.87 2.65
C ALA A 210 -4.77 13.35 2.29
N TRP A 211 -3.78 13.15 3.17
CA TRP A 211 -2.39 13.61 3.02
C TRP A 211 -2.24 15.08 2.58
N LYS A 212 -3.09 15.97 3.12
CA LYS A 212 -3.10 17.42 2.77
C LYS A 212 -1.85 18.20 3.23
N LYS A 213 -1.06 17.66 4.17
CA LYS A 213 0.07 18.37 4.84
C LYS A 213 1.43 17.69 4.62
N THR A 214 1.71 17.18 3.43
CA THR A 214 2.99 16.52 3.11
C THR A 214 3.70 17.09 1.90
#